data_AF-A0A4V6PXM5-F1
#
_entry.id   AF-A0A4V6PXM5-F1
#
_cell.length_a   1.000
_cell.length_b   1.000
_cell.length_c   1.000
_cell.angle_alpha   90.00
_cell.angle_beta   90.00
_cell.angle_gamma   90.00
#
_symmetry.space_group_name_H-M   'P 1'
#
loop_
_entity.id
_entity.type
_entity.pdbx_description
1 polymer ?
#
loop_
_entity_poly.entity_id
_entity_poly.type
_entity_poly.pdbx_seq_one_letter_code
_entity_poly.pdbx_strand_id
1 'polypeptide(L)'
;MENQQLKPLGAKAGRNGGTFVCKEMVYDYAMGLAQSPWFCLLRLAIRQDAEGRYCLNDLYKASGGAEKDKPYRWLRNYKTKELIDRLEDQKRSTKNLEDQNRCNKPLVTLRGRGITGTYVCEELVYDYAMWISPEFKLKVIRAFDTLQTQGRC
;
A
#
# COMPACT_ATOMS: atom_id res chain seq x y z
N MET A 1 30.79 -58.51 13.82
CA MET A 1 31.36 -57.16 13.84
C MET A 1 30.40 -56.28 14.60
N GLU A 2 30.64 -56.30 15.91
CA GLU A 2 30.05 -55.47 16.94
C GLU A 2 30.64 -54.06 16.85
N ASN A 3 29.81 -53.03 17.04
CA ASN A 3 30.16 -51.67 17.50
C ASN A 3 28.84 -50.86 17.50
N GLN A 4 28.41 -50.14 18.52
CA GLN A 4 28.89 -49.99 19.88
C GLN A 4 27.74 -49.36 20.68
N GLN A 5 27.48 -49.90 21.86
CA GLN A 5 26.45 -49.46 22.80
C GLN A 5 26.72 -48.03 23.28
N LEU A 6 25.79 -47.10 23.02
CA LEU A 6 25.75 -45.79 23.69
C LEU A 6 24.66 -45.82 24.77
N LYS A 7 25.09 -45.76 26.02
CA LYS A 7 24.24 -45.61 27.22
C LYS A 7 23.53 -44.25 27.21
N PRO A 8 22.29 -44.13 27.73
CA PRO A 8 21.63 -42.84 27.87
C PRO A 8 22.36 -41.99 28.92
N LEU A 9 22.82 -40.80 28.51
CA LEU A 9 23.32 -39.79 29.44
C LEU A 9 22.13 -39.14 30.17
N GLY A 10 22.25 -39.09 31.49
CA GLY A 10 21.18 -38.74 32.42
C GLY A 10 20.55 -37.37 32.18
N ALA A 11 19.23 -37.33 32.35
CA ALA A 11 18.45 -36.11 32.46
C ALA A 11 18.93 -35.29 33.66
N LYS A 12 19.54 -34.13 33.40
CA LYS A 12 19.65 -33.07 34.41
C LYS A 12 18.47 -32.12 34.25
N ALA A 13 17.58 -32.15 35.23
CA ALA A 13 16.54 -31.18 35.44
C ALA A 13 17.16 -29.81 35.77
N GLY A 14 17.31 -28.97 34.75
CA GLY A 14 17.66 -27.55 34.87
C GLY A 14 16.44 -26.70 34.55
N ARG A 15 15.96 -25.94 35.53
CA ARG A 15 14.87 -24.97 35.41
C ARG A 15 15.23 -23.92 34.37
N ASN A 16 14.46 -23.91 33.28
CA ASN A 16 14.14 -22.81 32.33
C ASN A 16 13.86 -23.43 30.95
N GLY A 17 12.84 -24.29 30.89
CA GLY A 17 12.37 -24.90 29.66
C GLY A 17 11.53 -23.93 28.85
N GLY A 18 12.18 -22.99 28.17
CA GLY A 18 11.58 -22.38 26.98
C GLY A 18 11.61 -23.42 25.87
N THR A 19 10.46 -23.86 25.38
CA THR A 19 10.37 -24.61 24.14
C THR A 19 10.77 -23.65 23.01
N PHE A 20 12.03 -23.68 22.60
CA PHE A 20 12.50 -22.90 21.45
C PHE A 20 12.05 -23.61 20.18
N VAL A 21 10.85 -23.25 19.74
CA VAL A 21 10.41 -23.55 18.37
C VAL A 21 11.20 -22.61 17.46
N CYS A 22 11.90 -23.14 16.45
CA CYS A 22 12.60 -22.34 15.45
C CYS A 22 11.67 -21.24 14.94
N LYS A 23 12.19 -20.03 14.72
CA LYS A 23 11.40 -18.87 14.33
C LYS A 23 10.50 -19.19 13.13
N GLU A 24 10.96 -20.00 12.18
CA GLU A 24 10.11 -20.52 11.09
C GLU A 24 8.86 -21.29 11.55
N MET A 25 8.97 -22.22 12.51
CA MET A 25 7.84 -23.10 12.87
C MET A 25 6.75 -22.41 13.72
N VAL A 26 7.08 -21.33 14.45
CA VAL A 26 6.05 -20.49 15.11
C VAL A 26 5.22 -19.74 14.06
N TYR A 27 5.86 -19.30 12.96
CA TYR A 27 5.14 -18.65 11.87
C TYR A 27 4.22 -19.65 11.14
N ASP A 28 4.68 -20.86 10.86
CA ASP A 28 3.85 -21.85 10.15
C ASP A 28 2.59 -22.26 10.94
N TYR A 29 2.68 -22.40 12.26
CA TYR A 29 1.51 -22.76 13.09
C TYR A 29 0.56 -21.57 13.32
N ALA A 30 1.07 -20.34 13.41
CA ALA A 30 0.23 -19.13 13.45
C ALA A 30 -0.37 -18.75 12.07
N MET A 31 0.17 -19.32 10.98
CA MET A 31 -0.29 -19.11 9.60
C MET A 31 -1.31 -20.17 9.12
N GLY A 32 -1.76 -21.08 9.99
CA GLY A 32 -2.62 -22.21 9.62
C GLY A 32 -4.14 -21.96 9.60
N LEU A 33 -4.64 -20.80 10.04
CA LEU A 33 -6.09 -20.50 10.06
C LEU A 33 -6.38 -19.02 9.71
N ALA A 34 -6.03 -18.62 8.48
CA ALA A 34 -6.74 -17.61 7.68
C ALA A 34 -5.89 -17.30 6.45
N GLN A 35 -6.53 -17.36 5.28
CA GLN A 35 -6.13 -16.76 4.00
C GLN A 35 -4.93 -15.80 4.10
N SER A 36 -3.80 -16.19 3.52
CA SER A 36 -2.52 -15.47 3.56
C SER A 36 -2.69 -13.97 3.25
N PRO A 37 -2.46 -13.04 4.21
CA PRO A 37 -2.66 -11.60 3.99
C PRO A 37 -1.56 -10.96 3.13
N TRP A 38 -0.45 -11.66 2.91
CA TRP A 38 0.75 -11.12 2.28
C TRP A 38 0.77 -11.29 0.75
N PHE A 39 -0.10 -12.12 0.16
CA PHE A 39 -0.14 -12.33 -1.29
C PHE A 39 -1.24 -11.52 -2.02
N CYS A 40 -2.16 -10.86 -1.29
CA CYS A 40 -3.09 -9.89 -1.90
C CYS A 40 -2.41 -8.55 -2.28
N LEU A 41 -1.07 -8.49 -2.29
CA LEU A 41 -0.26 -7.32 -2.64
C LEU A 41 -0.38 -6.88 -4.12
N LEU A 42 -1.07 -7.62 -5.00
CA LEU A 42 -0.99 -7.38 -6.46
C LEU A 42 -2.33 -7.20 -7.18
N ARG A 43 -3.42 -6.82 -6.49
CA ARG A 43 -4.71 -6.57 -7.15
C ARG A 43 -5.23 -5.14 -7.07
N LEU A 44 -4.35 -4.18 -6.79
CA LEU A 44 -4.59 -2.77 -7.08
C LEU A 44 -4.22 -2.52 -8.55
N ALA A 45 -5.02 -3.05 -9.49
CA ALA A 45 -4.96 -2.62 -10.88
C ALA A 45 -5.54 -1.19 -10.99
N ILE A 46 -4.83 -0.23 -10.40
CA ILE A 46 -5.19 1.18 -10.45
C ILE A 46 -4.69 1.70 -11.79
N ARG A 47 -5.61 2.18 -12.62
CA ARG A 47 -5.24 2.76 -13.91
C ARG A 47 -4.45 4.03 -13.69
N GLN A 48 -3.37 4.17 -14.47
CA GLN A 48 -2.60 5.39 -14.56
C GLN A 48 -2.86 6.08 -15.90
N ASP A 49 -2.86 7.41 -15.88
CA ASP A 49 -2.91 8.24 -17.07
C ASP A 49 -1.51 8.44 -17.68
N ALA A 50 -1.42 8.94 -18.92
CA ALA A 50 -0.15 9.24 -19.58
C ALA A 50 0.72 10.25 -18.80
N GLU A 51 0.07 11.11 -18.00
CA GLU A 51 0.72 12.03 -17.05
C GLU A 51 0.85 11.42 -15.65
N GLY A 52 1.05 10.10 -15.51
CA GLY A 52 1.36 9.44 -14.23
C GLY A 52 0.32 9.62 -13.10
N ARG A 53 -0.91 10.03 -13.42
CA ARG A 53 -2.00 10.22 -12.45
C ARG A 53 -2.74 8.92 -12.19
N TYR A 54 -3.15 8.69 -10.95
CA TYR A 54 -3.86 7.48 -10.53
C TYR A 54 -5.38 7.67 -10.54
N CYS A 55 -6.11 6.66 -10.98
CA CYS A 55 -7.57 6.67 -10.97
C CYS A 55 -8.13 6.49 -9.55
N LEU A 56 -8.71 7.55 -9.00
CA LEU A 56 -9.32 7.56 -7.67
C LEU A 56 -10.54 6.63 -7.57
N ASN A 57 -11.23 6.41 -8.68
CA ASN A 57 -12.39 5.52 -8.72
C ASN A 57 -11.99 4.04 -8.58
N ASP A 58 -10.82 3.66 -9.09
CA ASP A 58 -10.31 2.29 -8.94
C ASP A 58 -9.83 2.06 -7.51
N LEU A 59 -9.23 3.09 -6.90
CA LEU A 59 -8.84 3.07 -5.49
C LEU A 59 -10.06 2.98 -4.56
N TYR A 60 -11.14 3.70 -4.86
CA TYR A 60 -12.42 3.60 -4.15
C TYR A 60 -13.02 2.18 -4.22
N LYS A 61 -12.96 1.54 -5.40
CA LYS A 61 -13.41 0.15 -5.54
C LYS A 61 -12.55 -0.80 -4.71
N ALA A 62 -11.24 -0.57 -4.70
CA ALA A 62 -10.30 -1.38 -3.96
C ALA A 62 -10.36 -1.19 -2.44
N SER A 63 -10.81 -0.04 -1.96
CA SER A 63 -11.04 0.19 -0.52
C SER A 63 -12.28 -0.52 0.03
N GLY A 64 -13.11 -1.11 -0.84
CA GLY A 64 -14.35 -1.80 -0.47
C GLY A 64 -15.62 -1.06 -0.88
N GLY A 65 -15.51 0.10 -1.54
CA GLY A 65 -16.64 0.75 -2.20
C GLY A 65 -17.75 1.25 -1.27
N ALA A 66 -17.41 1.61 -0.02
CA ALA A 66 -18.40 2.11 0.94
C ALA A 66 -18.89 3.51 0.55
N GLU A 67 -20.20 3.76 0.66
CA GLU A 67 -20.83 5.03 0.25
C GLU A 67 -20.21 6.28 0.91
N LYS A 68 -19.73 6.12 2.15
CA LYS A 68 -19.03 7.17 2.90
C LYS A 68 -17.70 7.59 2.26
N ASP A 69 -17.05 6.68 1.56
CA ASP A 69 -15.69 6.85 1.04
C ASP A 69 -15.70 7.39 -0.39
N LYS A 70 -16.88 7.74 -0.93
CA LYS A 70 -16.99 8.25 -2.30
C LYS A 70 -16.06 9.46 -2.54
N PRO A 71 -15.31 9.48 -3.65
CA PRO A 71 -14.37 10.57 -3.97
C PRO A 71 -14.96 11.98 -3.88
N TYR A 72 -16.22 12.14 -4.27
CA TYR A 72 -16.92 13.42 -4.20
C TYR A 72 -17.06 13.97 -2.77
N ARG A 73 -17.19 13.10 -1.76
CA ARG A 73 -17.28 13.52 -0.35
C ARG A 73 -15.92 14.00 0.14
N TRP A 74 -14.86 13.27 -0.18
CA TRP A 74 -13.49 13.69 0.12
C TRP A 74 -13.17 15.06 -0.49
N LEU A 75 -13.54 15.31 -1.75
CA LEU A 75 -13.34 16.62 -2.42
C LEU A 75 -14.09 17.79 -1.77
N ARG A 76 -15.14 17.53 -0.98
CA ARG A 76 -15.85 18.58 -0.24
C ARG A 76 -15.11 19.01 1.02
N ASN A 77 -14.17 18.21 1.53
CA ASN A 77 -13.44 18.53 2.75
C ASN A 77 -12.57 19.77 2.55
N TYR A 78 -12.58 20.66 3.55
CA TYR A 78 -11.78 21.89 3.53
C TYR A 78 -10.27 21.59 3.41
N LYS A 79 -9.76 20.65 4.22
CA LYS A 79 -8.33 20.27 4.22
C LYS A 79 -7.86 19.77 2.84
N THR A 80 -8.70 19.00 2.16
CA THR A 80 -8.40 18.46 0.84
C THR A 80 -8.34 19.57 -0.22
N LYS A 81 -9.24 20.54 -0.16
CA LYS A 81 -9.20 21.71 -1.06
C LYS A 81 -7.94 22.54 -0.84
N GLU A 82 -7.62 22.84 0.41
CA GLU A 82 -6.40 23.57 0.77
C GLU A 82 -5.12 22.84 0.32
N LEU A 83 -5.12 21.50 0.40
CA LEU A 83 -4.02 20.69 -0.11
C LEU A 83 -3.91 20.77 -1.64
N ILE A 84 -5.04 20.69 -2.36
CA ILE A 84 -5.07 20.83 -3.82
C ILE A 84 -4.52 22.20 -4.23
N ASP A 85 -4.98 23.28 -3.60
CA ASP A 85 -4.53 24.65 -3.90
C ASP A 85 -3.02 24.80 -3.68
N ARG A 86 -2.48 24.29 -2.57
CA ARG A 86 -1.03 24.28 -2.30
C ARG A 86 -0.24 23.52 -3.36
N LEU A 87 -0.72 22.35 -3.78
CA LEU A 87 -0.07 21.54 -4.81
C LEU A 87 -0.12 22.23 -6.17
N GLU A 88 -1.21 22.93 -6.50
CA GLU A 88 -1.31 23.73 -7.72
C GLU A 88 -0.32 24.89 -7.70
N ASP A 89 -0.19 25.61 -6.58
CA ASP A 89 0.78 26.70 -6.42
C ASP A 89 2.22 26.22 -6.54
N GLN A 90 2.56 25.13 -5.87
CA GLN A 90 3.90 24.53 -5.94
C GLN A 90 4.26 24.12 -7.37
N LYS A 91 3.30 23.55 -8.11
CA LYS A 91 3.50 23.16 -9.52
C LYS A 91 3.59 24.35 -10.46
N ARG A 92 2.86 25.45 -10.18
CA ARG A 92 3.00 26.70 -10.93
C ARG A 92 4.39 27.32 -10.76
N SER A 93 4.92 27.30 -9.53
CA SER A 93 6.22 27.87 -9.21
C SER A 93 7.40 27.05 -9.77
N THR A 94 7.29 25.72 -9.76
CA THR A 94 8.36 24.79 -10.22
C THR A 94 8.39 24.55 -11.72
N LYS A 95 7.46 25.14 -12.49
CA LYS A 95 7.28 24.92 -13.94
C LYS A 95 8.50 25.26 -14.82
N ASN A 96 9.49 25.97 -14.28
CA ASN A 96 10.71 26.40 -14.97
C ASN A 96 11.90 25.46 -14.74
N LEU A 97 11.78 24.47 -13.86
CA LEU A 97 12.81 23.47 -13.63
C LEU A 97 12.42 22.22 -14.42
N GLU A 98 13.35 21.65 -15.18
CA GLU A 98 13.24 20.39 -15.94
C GLU A 98 13.01 19.16 -15.03
N ASP A 99 12.59 19.39 -13.79
CA ASP A 99 12.21 18.35 -12.86
C ASP A 99 11.02 17.61 -13.43
N GLN A 100 11.19 16.29 -13.48
CA GLN A 100 10.25 15.26 -13.90
C GLN A 100 9.03 15.21 -12.96
N ASN A 101 8.34 16.33 -12.80
CA ASN A 101 7.15 16.44 -12.00
C ASN A 101 6.06 15.71 -12.79
N ARG A 102 5.87 14.42 -12.47
CA ARG A 102 5.16 13.44 -13.30
C ARG A 102 3.71 13.77 -13.61
N CYS A 103 3.18 14.91 -13.16
CA CYS A 103 1.78 15.31 -13.33
C CYS A 103 1.63 16.83 -13.33
N ASN A 104 1.18 17.43 -14.44
CA ASN A 104 1.04 18.89 -14.59
C ASN A 104 -0.12 19.49 -13.78
N LYS A 105 -1.17 18.70 -13.51
CA LYS A 105 -2.36 19.13 -12.77
C LYS A 105 -2.69 18.13 -11.67
N PRO A 106 -2.70 18.53 -10.38
CA PRO A 106 -2.81 17.60 -9.27
C PRO A 106 -4.12 16.80 -9.29
N LEU A 107 -5.21 17.40 -9.79
CA LEU A 107 -6.50 16.74 -9.96
C LEU A 107 -7.09 17.02 -11.34
N VAL A 108 -7.53 15.96 -12.02
CA VAL A 108 -8.25 16.04 -13.29
C VAL A 108 -9.44 15.12 -13.25
N THR A 109 -10.63 15.64 -13.57
CA THR A 109 -11.81 14.79 -13.76
C THR A 109 -12.02 14.57 -15.25
N LEU A 110 -11.75 13.36 -15.71
CA LEU A 110 -11.97 12.96 -17.10
C LEU A 110 -13.38 12.38 -17.26
N ARG A 111 -14.10 12.85 -18.27
CA ARG A 111 -15.42 12.36 -18.66
C ARG A 111 -15.38 12.01 -20.15
N GLY A 112 -15.31 10.72 -20.46
CA GLY A 112 -15.13 10.23 -21.82
C GLY A 112 -15.32 8.72 -21.95
N ARG A 113 -15.54 8.25 -23.18
CA ARG A 113 -15.80 6.83 -23.49
C ARG A 113 -14.56 6.00 -23.12
N GLY A 114 -14.64 5.21 -22.04
CA GLY A 114 -13.56 4.31 -21.58
C GLY A 114 -12.67 4.87 -20.45
N ILE A 115 -12.45 6.18 -20.38
CA ILE A 115 -11.57 6.84 -19.40
C ILE A 115 -12.39 7.82 -18.56
N THR A 116 -13.43 7.33 -17.89
CA THR A 116 -14.22 8.14 -16.95
C THR A 116 -13.72 7.91 -15.53
N GLY A 117 -13.41 9.01 -14.84
CA GLY A 117 -12.97 8.98 -13.46
C GLY A 117 -12.26 10.26 -13.03
N THR A 118 -12.08 10.40 -11.73
CA THR A 118 -11.19 11.41 -11.16
C THR A 118 -9.79 10.83 -11.08
N TYR A 119 -8.84 11.52 -11.70
CA TYR A 119 -7.43 11.17 -11.73
C TYR A 119 -6.67 12.17 -10.85
N VAL A 120 -5.80 11.64 -10.00
CA VAL A 120 -5.10 12.42 -8.98
C VAL A 120 -3.61 12.08 -8.95
N CYS A 121 -2.79 13.01 -8.49
CA CYS A 121 -1.37 12.76 -8.22
C CYS A 121 -1.16 11.89 -6.97
N GLU A 122 0.06 11.37 -6.81
CA GLU A 122 0.43 10.44 -5.75
C GLU A 122 0.17 11.00 -4.34
N GLU A 123 0.46 12.28 -4.11
CA GLU A 123 0.26 12.95 -2.82
C GLU A 123 -1.21 12.95 -2.41
N LEU A 124 -2.10 13.19 -3.37
CA LEU A 124 -3.54 13.14 -3.17
C LEU A 124 -4.04 11.70 -2.98
N VAL A 125 -3.39 10.71 -3.59
CA VAL A 125 -3.68 9.29 -3.32
C VAL A 125 -3.42 8.95 -1.85
N TYR A 126 -2.31 9.43 -1.28
CA TYR A 126 -2.01 9.22 0.13
C TYR A 126 -3.00 9.93 1.05
N ASP A 127 -3.34 11.19 0.78
CA ASP A 127 -4.34 11.93 1.57
C ASP A 127 -5.71 11.23 1.55
N TYR A 128 -6.15 10.79 0.37
CA TYR A 128 -7.40 10.05 0.24
C TYR A 128 -7.36 8.72 0.99
N ALA A 129 -6.26 7.96 0.88
CA ALA A 129 -6.11 6.69 1.58
C ALA A 129 -6.11 6.88 3.12
N MET A 130 -5.46 7.95 3.60
CA MET A 130 -5.49 8.38 5.00
C MET A 130 -6.90 8.69 5.48
N TRP A 131 -7.67 9.40 4.66
CA TRP A 131 -9.04 9.79 5.00
C TRP A 131 -9.99 8.59 5.11
N ILE A 132 -9.80 7.55 4.29
CA ILE A 132 -10.59 6.31 4.36
C ILE A 132 -10.25 5.51 5.63
N SER A 133 -8.98 5.13 5.79
CA SER A 133 -8.54 4.30 6.91
C SER A 133 -7.02 4.27 7.01
N PRO A 134 -6.44 4.33 8.23
CA PRO A 134 -5.00 4.19 8.42
C PRO A 134 -4.45 2.84 7.93
N GLU A 135 -5.24 1.75 8.03
CA GLU A 135 -4.81 0.44 7.51
C GLU A 135 -4.71 0.44 5.99
N PHE A 136 -5.66 1.10 5.31
CA PHE A 136 -5.66 1.21 3.87
C PHE A 136 -4.49 2.07 3.39
N LYS A 137 -4.18 3.16 4.10
CA LYS A 137 -2.98 3.97 3.86
C LYS A 137 -1.70 3.12 3.85
N LEU A 138 -1.51 2.25 4.84
CA LEU A 138 -0.31 1.41 4.92
C LEU A 138 -0.20 0.44 3.74
N LYS A 139 -1.32 -0.10 3.27
CA LYS A 139 -1.35 -0.96 2.07
C LYS A 139 -0.94 -0.18 0.82
N VAL A 140 -1.45 1.04 0.68
CA VAL A 140 -1.12 1.92 -0.45
C VAL A 140 0.37 2.26 -0.44
N ILE A 141 0.93 2.71 0.70
CA ILE A 141 2.38 3.01 0.82
C ILE A 141 3.23 1.81 0.41
N ARG A 142 2.97 0.62 0.95
CA ARG A 142 3.72 -0.60 0.60
C ARG A 142 3.59 -0.98 -0.88
N ALA A 143 2.44 -0.71 -1.50
CA ALA A 143 2.25 -0.93 -2.92
C ALA A 143 3.09 0.05 -3.77
N PHE A 144 3.14 1.32 -3.38
CA PHE A 144 3.99 2.31 -4.05
C PHE A 144 5.48 2.03 -3.87
N ASP A 145 5.93 1.66 -2.67
CA ASP A 145 7.32 1.30 -2.40
C ASP A 145 7.79 0.13 -3.26
N THR A 146 6.95 -0.90 -3.41
CA THR A 146 7.27 -2.06 -4.26
C THR A 146 7.32 -1.69 -5.74
N LEU A 147 6.39 -0.86 -6.23
CA LEU A 147 6.40 -0.34 -7.61
C LEU A 147 7.66 0.48 -7.91
N GLN A 148 8.08 1.36 -6.99
CA GLN A 148 9.28 2.18 -7.15
C GLN A 148 10.58 1.36 -7.07
N THR A 149 10.57 0.26 -6.34
CA THR A 149 11.71 -0.66 -6.25
C THR A 149 11.85 -1.51 -7.51
N GLN A 150 10.73 -1.95 -8.11
CA GLN A 150 10.75 -2.76 -9.34
C GLN A 150 11.20 -1.99 -10.60
N GLY A 151 11.07 -0.65 -10.62
CA GLY A 151 11.52 0.19 -11.72
C GLY A 151 13.01 0.56 -11.72
N ARG A 152 13.81 -0.01 -10.81
CA ARG A 152 15.24 0.27 -10.62
C ARG A 152 16.17 -0.92 -10.93
N CYS A 153 15.74 -1.79 -11.85
CA CYS A 153 16.51 -2.93 -12.34
C CYS A 153 16.81 -2.79 -13.83
#